data_AF-A0A7S3JEK9-F1
#
_entry.id   AF-A0A7S3JEK9-F1
#
_cell.length_a   1.000
_cell.length_b   1.000
_cell.length_c   1.000
_cell.angle_alpha   90.00
_cell.angle_beta   90.00
_cell.angle_gamma   90.00
#
_symmetry.space_group_name_H-M   'P 1'
#
loop_
_entity.id
_entity.type
_entity.pdbx_description
1 polymer ?
#
loop_
_entity_poly.entity_id
_entity_poly.type
_entity_poly.pdbx_seq_one_letter_code
_entity_poly.pdbx_strand_id
1 'polypeptide(L)'
;TYAFRITEESWENSSPKIYTYKTFDIDNIVVINGGDVGNHALATKMNKNVADTIQADVIMIGGDIAYDNNLPQCYQAWDYILLRLNHQHRDPVSGTTRVVPLVFAVGNHDLGVNSYSESSIVHSP
;
A
#
# COMPACT_ATOMS: atom_id res chain seq x y z
N THR A 1 -7.29 -10.03 18.07
CA THR A 1 -7.84 -8.91 17.28
C THR A 1 -8.06 -7.73 18.19
N TYR A 2 -7.69 -6.53 17.72
CA TYR A 2 -7.83 -5.28 18.46
C TYR A 2 -8.69 -4.31 17.65
N ALA A 3 -9.47 -3.48 18.34
CA ALA A 3 -10.25 -2.40 17.73
C ALA A 3 -9.61 -1.05 18.07
N PHE A 4 -9.60 -0.13 17.12
CA PHE A 4 -9.10 1.23 17.29
C PHE A 4 -9.92 2.23 16.48
N ARG A 5 -9.78 3.51 16.80
CA ARG A 5 -10.37 4.62 16.04
C ARG A 5 -9.28 5.66 15.79
N ILE A 6 -9.39 6.35 14.67
CA ILE A 6 -8.57 7.53 14.36
C ILE A 6 -9.46 8.74 14.58
N THR A 7 -9.01 9.67 15.42
CA THR A 7 -9.75 10.88 15.78
C THR A 7 -8.79 12.06 15.83
N GLU A 8 -9.25 13.23 15.40
CA GLU A 8 -8.62 14.50 15.72
C GLU A 8 -9.44 15.21 16.80
N GLU A 9 -8.82 16.07 17.61
CA GLU A 9 -9.53 16.88 18.62
C GLU A 9 -10.65 17.74 18.00
N SER A 10 -10.50 18.13 16.73
CA SER A 10 -11.51 18.89 16.00
C SER A 10 -12.74 18.05 15.57
N TRP A 11 -12.69 16.73 15.71
CA TRP A 11 -13.68 15.78 15.19
C TRP A 11 -14.54 15.13 16.28
N GLU A 12 -14.55 15.66 17.50
CA GLU A 12 -15.27 15.08 18.65
C GLU A 12 -16.77 14.86 18.39
N ASN A 13 -17.37 15.61 17.48
CA ASN A 13 -18.79 15.49 17.11
C ASN A 13 -19.06 14.58 15.88
N SER A 14 -18.03 13.98 15.29
CA SER A 14 -18.19 13.03 14.18
C SER A 14 -18.49 11.62 14.70
N SER A 15 -19.31 10.84 13.97
CA SER A 15 -19.47 9.41 14.27
C SER A 15 -18.17 8.69 13.94
N PRO A 16 -17.44 8.12 14.92
CA PRO A 16 -16.10 7.59 14.67
C PRO A 16 -16.19 6.26 13.93
N LYS A 17 -15.45 6.13 12.83
CA LYS A 17 -15.25 4.83 12.16
C LYS A 17 -14.32 3.97 13.02
N ILE A 18 -14.80 2.79 13.40
CA ILE A 18 -14.01 1.79 14.12
C ILE A 18 -13.29 0.91 13.11
N TYR A 19 -11.98 0.76 13.32
CA TYR A 19 -11.12 -0.14 12.57
C TYR A 19 -10.72 -1.32 13.45
N THR A 20 -10.42 -2.46 12.84
CA THR A 20 -9.87 -3.61 13.54
C THR A 20 -8.55 -4.05 12.91
N TYR A 21 -7.63 -4.61 13.70
CA TYR A 21 -6.44 -5.27 13.19
C TYR A 21 -6.13 -6.55 13.98
N LYS A 22 -5.35 -7.44 13.39
CA LYS A 22 -4.91 -8.71 13.99
C LYS A 22 -3.39 -8.66 14.15
N THR A 23 -2.90 -8.96 15.35
CA THR A 23 -1.47 -9.20 15.59
C THR A 23 -1.07 -10.57 15.05
N PHE A 24 0.21 -10.77 14.75
CA PHE A 24 0.68 -12.04 14.19
C PHE A 24 0.48 -13.20 15.16
N ASP A 25 0.09 -14.34 14.59
CA ASP A 25 0.17 -15.65 15.22
C ASP A 25 1.48 -16.28 14.73
N ILE A 26 2.34 -16.77 15.63
CA ILE A 26 3.71 -17.14 15.26
C ILE A 26 3.75 -18.38 14.36
N ASP A 27 2.70 -19.19 14.41
CA ASP A 27 2.67 -20.51 13.77
C ASP A 27 2.20 -20.45 12.31
N ASN A 28 1.47 -19.41 11.92
CA ASN A 28 0.99 -19.26 10.55
C ASN A 28 0.76 -17.78 10.18
N ILE A 29 1.61 -17.25 9.30
CA ILE A 29 1.56 -15.88 8.82
C ILE A 29 1.50 -15.92 7.29
N VAL A 30 0.45 -15.30 6.72
CA VAL A 30 0.36 -15.10 5.28
C VAL A 30 0.93 -13.73 4.93
N VAL A 31 2.04 -13.72 4.17
CA VAL A 31 2.73 -12.52 3.74
C VAL A 31 2.49 -12.30 2.24
N ILE A 32 2.04 -11.11 1.86
CA ILE A 32 2.19 -10.62 0.49
C ILE A 32 3.49 -9.82 0.45
N ASN A 33 4.40 -10.14 -0.46
CA ASN A 33 5.64 -9.40 -0.66
C ASN A 33 5.75 -8.96 -2.12
N GLY A 34 6.12 -7.70 -2.35
CA GLY A 34 6.33 -7.13 -3.67
C GLY A 34 7.23 -5.90 -3.61
N GLY A 35 7.32 -5.19 -4.72
CA GLY A 35 8.09 -3.96 -4.93
C GLY A 35 7.65 -3.36 -6.26
N ASP A 36 8.19 -2.20 -6.63
CA ASP A 36 7.95 -1.59 -7.94
C ASP A 36 6.45 -1.44 -8.24
N VAL A 37 5.71 -0.93 -7.25
CA VAL A 37 4.25 -0.97 -7.27
C VAL A 37 3.72 -0.03 -8.34
N GLY A 38 4.08 1.25 -8.25
CA GLY A 38 3.69 2.25 -9.23
C GLY A 38 2.18 2.50 -9.31
N ASN A 39 1.82 3.50 -10.13
CA ASN A 39 0.47 4.06 -10.16
C ASN A 39 -0.31 3.79 -11.46
N HIS A 40 0.21 2.92 -12.34
CA HIS A 40 -0.43 2.63 -13.63
C HIS A 40 -1.59 1.62 -13.51
N ALA A 41 -2.43 1.55 -14.55
CA ALA A 41 -3.67 0.76 -14.52
C ALA A 41 -3.44 -0.74 -14.28
N LEU A 42 -2.38 -1.30 -14.86
CA LEU A 42 -2.04 -2.73 -14.67
C LEU A 42 -1.62 -3.01 -13.22
N ALA A 43 -0.76 -2.17 -12.63
CA ALA A 43 -0.40 -2.28 -11.22
C ALA A 43 -1.62 -2.19 -10.30
N THR A 44 -2.51 -1.23 -10.57
CA THR A 44 -3.75 -1.07 -9.80
C THR A 44 -4.63 -2.33 -9.86
N LYS A 45 -4.76 -2.93 -11.06
CA LYS A 45 -5.50 -4.19 -11.24
C LYS A 45 -4.83 -5.36 -10.52
N MET A 46 -3.49 -5.45 -10.58
CA MET A 46 -2.73 -6.48 -9.89
C MET A 46 -2.92 -6.38 -8.37
N ASN A 47 -2.72 -5.19 -7.80
CA ASN A 47 -2.88 -4.94 -6.37
C ASN A 47 -4.28 -5.31 -5.89
N LYS A 48 -5.31 -4.92 -6.65
CA LYS A 48 -6.69 -5.30 -6.35
C LYS A 48 -6.89 -6.82 -6.38
N ASN A 49 -6.44 -7.49 -7.43
CA ASN A 49 -6.61 -8.94 -7.57
C ASN A 49 -5.92 -9.70 -6.42
N VAL A 50 -4.71 -9.28 -6.05
CA VAL A 50 -3.94 -9.89 -4.96
C VAL A 50 -4.68 -9.72 -3.63
N ALA A 51 -5.09 -8.50 -3.30
CA ALA A 51 -5.81 -8.20 -2.05
C ALA A 51 -7.19 -8.88 -1.96
N ASP A 52 -7.91 -8.99 -3.08
CA ASP A 52 -9.22 -9.62 -3.10
C ASP A 52 -9.14 -11.15 -3.00
N THR A 53 -8.00 -11.75 -3.37
CA THR A 53 -7.81 -13.21 -3.42
C THR A 53 -7.09 -13.76 -2.19
N ILE A 54 -6.20 -12.98 -1.58
CA ILE A 54 -5.31 -13.45 -0.51
C ILE A 54 -5.64 -12.73 0.80
N GLN A 55 -6.04 -13.50 1.82
CA GLN A 55 -6.26 -13.00 3.17
C GLN A 55 -4.94 -12.82 3.94
N ALA A 56 -4.11 -11.87 3.51
CA ALA A 56 -2.80 -11.63 4.13
C ALA A 56 -2.88 -11.08 5.56
N ASP A 57 -1.92 -11.46 6.39
CA ASP A 57 -1.69 -10.91 7.71
C ASP A 57 -0.80 -9.66 7.65
N VAL A 58 0.06 -9.53 6.62
CA VAL A 58 0.92 -8.37 6.37
C VAL A 58 1.22 -8.23 4.88
N ILE A 59 1.34 -6.98 4.41
CA ILE A 59 1.81 -6.65 3.05
C ILE A 59 3.15 -5.93 3.18
N MET A 60 4.17 -6.47 2.53
CA MET A 60 5.53 -5.93 2.48
C MET A 60 5.81 -5.39 1.08
N ILE A 61 6.32 -4.16 1.00
CA ILE A 61 6.71 -3.51 -0.25
C ILE A 61 8.17 -3.11 -0.15
N GLY A 62 9.02 -3.71 -0.99
CA GLY A 62 10.46 -3.63 -0.98
C GLY A 62 11.07 -2.32 -1.50
N GLY A 63 10.25 -1.28 -1.71
CA GLY A 63 10.67 -0.01 -2.32
C GLY A 63 9.99 0.24 -3.66
N ASP A 64 10.28 1.42 -4.21
CA ASP A 64 9.71 1.93 -5.45
C ASP A 64 8.18 1.93 -5.39
N ILE A 65 7.68 2.69 -4.40
CA ILE A 65 6.30 2.59 -3.95
C ILE A 65 5.41 3.46 -4.82
N ALA A 66 5.61 4.77 -4.75
CA ALA A 66 4.76 5.76 -5.41
C ALA A 66 5.33 6.29 -6.72
N TYR A 67 6.65 6.17 -6.92
CA TYR A 67 7.39 6.79 -8.03
C TYR A 67 7.10 8.30 -8.13
N ASP A 68 6.96 8.99 -7.00
CA ASP A 68 6.91 10.46 -6.97
C ASP A 68 8.28 11.05 -7.37
N ASN A 69 9.35 10.27 -7.19
CA ASN A 69 10.72 10.58 -7.60
C ASN A 69 11.22 11.92 -7.05
N ASN A 70 10.76 12.33 -5.87
CA ASN A 70 11.04 13.66 -5.30
C ASN A 70 10.67 14.82 -6.24
N LEU A 71 9.71 14.63 -7.15
CA LEU A 71 9.23 15.64 -8.07
C LEU A 71 8.08 16.42 -7.39
N PRO A 72 8.20 17.74 -7.19
CA PRO A 72 7.15 18.53 -6.52
C PRO A 72 5.78 18.42 -7.17
N GLN A 73 5.74 18.26 -8.51
CA GLN A 73 4.50 18.08 -9.26
C GLN A 73 3.83 16.70 -9.05
N CYS A 74 4.51 15.74 -8.42
CA CYS A 74 4.06 14.37 -8.21
C CYS A 74 3.62 14.07 -6.77
N TYR A 75 3.44 15.09 -5.91
CA TYR A 75 3.10 14.92 -4.49
C TYR A 75 1.86 14.03 -4.23
N GLN A 76 0.90 14.01 -5.15
CA GLN A 76 -0.32 13.19 -5.05
C GLN A 76 -0.09 11.70 -5.28
N ALA A 77 1.09 11.28 -5.76
CA ALA A 77 1.37 9.88 -6.08
C ALA A 77 1.25 8.97 -4.85
N TRP A 78 1.61 9.46 -3.66
CA TRP A 78 1.46 8.74 -2.39
C TRP A 78 -0.01 8.57 -2.01
N ASP A 79 -0.82 9.62 -2.15
CA ASP A 79 -2.27 9.53 -1.90
C ASP A 79 -2.91 8.48 -2.81
N TYR A 80 -2.54 8.47 -4.10
CA TYR A 80 -3.04 7.48 -5.05
C TYR A 80 -2.63 6.05 -4.70
N ILE A 81 -1.38 5.82 -4.29
CA ILE A 81 -0.93 4.50 -3.87
C ILE A 81 -1.69 4.03 -2.64
N LEU A 82 -1.77 4.85 -1.58
CA LEU A 82 -2.41 4.45 -0.33
C LEU A 82 -3.91 4.17 -0.49
N LEU A 83 -4.58 4.87 -1.40
CA LEU A 83 -5.97 4.60 -1.75
C LEU A 83 -6.16 3.31 -2.57
N ARG A 84 -5.14 2.88 -3.32
CA ARG A 84 -5.21 1.73 -4.25
C ARG A 84 -4.60 0.45 -3.69
N LEU A 85 -3.69 0.54 -2.73
CA LEU A 85 -3.26 -0.57 -1.91
C LEU A 85 -4.46 -1.00 -1.08
N ASN A 86 -5.23 -1.96 -1.59
CA ASN A 86 -6.39 -2.50 -0.89
C ASN A 86 -5.91 -3.29 0.33
N HIS A 87 -5.73 -2.58 1.44
CA HIS A 87 -5.18 -3.08 2.69
C HIS A 87 -6.29 -3.39 3.71
N GLN A 88 -7.54 -3.49 3.26
CA GLN A 88 -8.68 -3.84 4.10
C GLN A 88 -9.22 -5.19 3.66
N HIS A 89 -9.05 -6.20 4.52
CA HIS A 89 -9.52 -7.54 4.25
C HIS A 89 -10.80 -7.79 5.04
N ARG A 90 -11.83 -8.24 4.32
CA ARG A 90 -13.06 -8.72 4.94
C ARG A 90 -12.92 -10.21 5.20
N ASP A 91 -13.05 -10.59 6.45
CA ASP A 91 -13.09 -11.99 6.86
C ASP A 91 -14.37 -12.65 6.30
N PRO A 92 -14.26 -13.74 5.53
CA PRO A 92 -15.41 -14.35 4.87
C PRO A 92 -16.36 -15.08 5.83
N VAL A 93 -15.91 -15.43 7.05
CA VAL A 93 -16.68 -16.20 8.03
C VAL A 93 -17.45 -15.27 8.97
N SER A 94 -16.74 -14.34 9.60
CA SER A 94 -17.30 -13.37 10.55
C SER A 94 -17.89 -12.13 9.86
N GLY A 95 -17.55 -11.90 8.59
CA GLY A 95 -17.97 -10.71 7.85
C GLY A 95 -17.32 -9.41 8.30
N THR A 96 -16.37 -9.48 9.25
CA THR A 96 -15.69 -8.32 9.83
C THR A 96 -14.57 -7.83 8.91
N THR A 97 -14.44 -6.51 8.74
CA THR A 97 -13.33 -5.92 8.00
C THR A 97 -12.20 -5.54 8.95
N ARG A 98 -10.98 -5.97 8.63
CA ARG A 98 -9.75 -5.58 9.31
C ARG A 98 -8.80 -4.86 8.38
N VAL A 99 -8.01 -3.97 8.97
CA VAL A 99 -6.87 -3.31 8.34
C VAL A 99 -5.67 -4.27 8.40
N VAL A 100 -4.98 -4.41 7.29
CA VAL A 100 -3.74 -5.18 7.13
C VAL A 100 -2.56 -4.22 7.26
N PRO A 101 -1.57 -4.51 8.14
CA PRO A 101 -0.35 -3.72 8.24
C PRO A 101 0.41 -3.67 6.90
N LEU A 102 0.87 -2.47 6.54
CA LEU A 102 1.78 -2.23 5.43
C LEU A 102 3.20 -2.01 5.99
N VAL A 103 4.18 -2.71 5.44
CA VAL A 103 5.60 -2.56 5.79
C VAL A 103 6.36 -2.15 4.54
N PHE A 104 7.04 -1.02 4.61
CA PHE A 104 7.75 -0.43 3.48
C PHE A 104 9.26 -0.45 3.70
N ALA A 105 9.99 -0.84 2.66
CA ALA A 105 11.40 -0.51 2.49
C ALA A 105 11.55 0.66 1.51
N VAL A 106 12.74 1.25 1.47
CA VAL A 106 13.05 2.39 0.60
C VAL A 106 13.78 1.89 -0.64
N GLY A 107 13.23 2.20 -1.82
CA GLY A 107 13.84 1.97 -3.12
C GLY A 107 14.53 3.22 -3.68
N ASN A 108 15.10 3.11 -4.88
CA ASN A 108 15.82 4.22 -5.50
C ASN A 108 14.86 5.32 -5.99
N HIS A 109 13.65 4.97 -6.42
CA HIS A 109 12.65 5.94 -6.85
C HIS A 109 12.06 6.73 -5.67
N ASP A 110 11.99 6.13 -4.48
CA ASP A 110 11.54 6.83 -3.27
C ASP A 110 12.57 7.90 -2.80
N LEU A 111 13.82 7.80 -3.27
CA LEU A 111 14.88 8.78 -3.02
C LEU A 111 15.05 9.81 -4.16
N GLY A 112 14.27 9.69 -5.24
CA GLY A 112 14.41 10.55 -6.42
C GLY A 112 15.69 10.30 -7.23
N VAL A 113 16.20 9.07 -7.21
CA VAL A 113 17.29 8.70 -8.12
C VAL A 113 16.75 8.66 -9.55
N ASN A 114 17.46 9.28 -10.49
CA ASN A 114 17.14 9.29 -11.92
C ASN A 114 15.80 9.93 -12.31
N SER A 115 15.25 10.85 -11.51
CA SER A 115 13.95 11.52 -11.76
C SER A 115 13.83 12.22 -13.12
N TYR A 116 14.96 12.54 -13.74
CA TYR A 116 15.07 13.17 -15.07
C TYR A 116 16.05 12.43 -15.98
N SER A 117 16.26 11.13 -15.77
CA SER A 117 17.20 10.39 -16.63
C SER A 117 16.73 10.41 -18.09
N GLU A 118 17.49 11.12 -18.93
CA GLU A 118 17.35 11.05 -20.38
C GLU A 118 17.80 9.66 -20.83
N SER A 119 16.85 8.74 -20.95
CA SER A 119 17.11 7.47 -21.61
C SER A 119 17.08 7.69 -23.11
N SER A 120 18.26 7.69 -23.75
CA SER A 120 18.33 7.54 -25.21
C SER A 120 18.20 6.04 -25.53
N ILE A 121 17.14 5.68 -26.25
CA ILE A 121 17.04 4.34 -26.85
C ILE A 121 18.02 4.32 -28.02
N VAL A 122 19.20 3.75 -27.81
CA VAL A 122 20.14 3.49 -28.90
C VAL A 122 19.78 2.13 -29.49
N HIS A 123 19.13 2.11 -30.66
CA HIS A 123 19.05 0.90 -31.46
C HIS A 123 20.46 0.55 -31.94
N SER A 124 21.00 -0.58 -31.48
CA SER A 124 22.14 -1.20 -32.13
C SER A 124 21.66 -1.83 -33.45
N PRO A 125 22.41 -1.64 -34.56
CA PRO A 125 22.05 -2.16 -35.88
C PRO A 125 21.99 -3.69 -35.94
#